data_AF-A0A2E8UGH3-F1
#
_entry.id   AF-A0A2E8UGH3-F1
#
_cell.length_a   1.000
_cell.length_b   1.000
_cell.length_c   1.000
_cell.angle_alpha   90.00
_cell.angle_beta   90.00
_cell.angle_gamma   90.00
#
_symmetry.space_group_name_H-M   'P 1'
#
loop_
_entity.id
_entity.type
_entity.pdbx_description
1 polymer ?
#
loop_
_entity_poly.entity_id
_entity_poly.type
_entity_poly.pdbx_seq_one_letter_code
_entity_poly.pdbx_strand_id
1 'polypeptide(L)'
;MPQNNALLTFLLIFFIAFGVDKKGSQSEQVLSFSNAVVKLGPPSSKVASAYLDISNHSDSDCVIDKFSFPNSQRVEFHESIIHLDMMKMRVNKNLVVLAKQEIKLEPLGKHLMLIELDPLIRETHSSKIIFHSENCGTFDVVFKNEH
;
A
#
# COMPACT_ATOMS: atom_id res chain seq x y z
N MET A 1 81.60 13.55 24.51
CA MET A 1 81.71 12.89 23.19
C MET A 1 82.02 11.42 23.42
N PRO A 2 81.38 10.49 22.71
CA PRO A 2 80.17 10.68 21.88
C PRO A 2 78.97 10.93 22.83
N GLN A 3 77.68 10.66 22.55
CA GLN A 3 77.00 10.29 21.29
C GLN A 3 75.71 11.13 21.14
N ASN A 4 74.78 10.69 20.30
CA ASN A 4 73.74 11.49 19.66
C ASN A 4 72.30 11.05 20.00
N ASN A 5 71.46 12.08 20.13
CA ASN A 5 70.13 12.22 19.53
C ASN A 5 68.97 11.36 20.07
N ALA A 6 68.37 11.88 21.15
CA ALA A 6 66.93 11.75 21.34
C ALA A 6 66.14 12.58 20.30
N LEU A 7 64.84 12.28 20.17
CA LEU A 7 63.78 13.20 19.70
C LEU A 7 63.82 13.68 18.23
N LEU A 8 63.05 13.02 17.34
CA LEU A 8 61.96 13.59 16.48
C LEU A 8 61.63 12.69 15.26
N THR A 9 60.52 11.94 15.30
CA THR A 9 59.59 11.65 14.18
C THR A 9 58.40 10.84 14.76
N PHE A 10 57.23 11.41 15.03
CA PHE A 10 56.17 11.86 14.12
C PHE A 10 55.46 10.73 13.37
N LEU A 11 54.40 10.15 13.97
CA LEU A 11 53.07 10.07 13.33
C LEU A 11 52.01 9.59 14.35
N LEU A 12 51.11 10.50 14.73
CA LEU A 12 49.95 10.20 15.56
C LEU A 12 48.78 9.90 14.62
N ILE A 13 48.56 8.61 14.29
CA ILE A 13 47.46 8.20 13.40
C ILE A 13 46.15 8.31 14.20
N PHE A 14 45.55 9.50 14.17
CA PHE A 14 44.18 9.72 14.61
C PHE A 14 43.26 9.00 13.60
N PHE A 15 42.83 7.79 13.93
CA PHE A 15 41.80 7.08 13.19
C PHE A 15 40.47 7.82 13.35
N ILE A 16 40.25 8.85 12.53
CA ILE A 16 38.93 9.47 12.41
C ILE A 16 38.04 8.46 11.70
N ALA A 17 37.34 7.66 12.51
CA ALA A 17 36.20 6.89 12.04
C ALA A 17 35.11 7.87 11.59
N PHE A 18 35.20 8.31 10.33
CA PHE A 18 34.10 9.00 9.67
C PHE A 18 32.92 8.03 9.61
N GLY A 19 32.01 8.19 10.56
CA GLY A 19 30.68 7.60 10.51
C GLY A 19 30.00 8.11 9.26
N VAL A 20 30.01 7.31 8.20
CA VAL A 20 29.14 7.53 7.05
C VAL A 20 27.73 7.17 7.52
N ASP A 21 27.04 8.15 8.07
CA ASP A 21 25.62 8.08 8.34
C ASP A 21 24.91 7.82 7.01
N LYS A 22 24.63 6.54 6.74
CA LYS A 22 23.71 6.14 5.68
C LYS A 22 22.34 6.67 6.07
N LYS A 23 22.04 7.91 5.69
CA LYS A 23 20.67 8.41 5.57
C LYS A 23 19.96 7.50 4.58
N GLY A 24 19.32 6.46 5.11
CA GLY A 24 18.38 5.66 4.35
C GLY A 24 17.31 6.61 3.86
N SER A 25 17.28 6.84 2.55
CA SER A 25 16.18 7.54 1.90
C SER A 25 14.94 6.69 2.10
N GLN A 26 14.16 6.98 3.16
CA GLN A 26 12.77 6.58 3.16
C GLN A 26 12.13 7.36 2.02
N SER A 27 11.78 6.64 0.95
CA SER A 27 10.87 7.17 -0.06
C SER A 27 9.64 7.69 0.68
N GLU A 28 9.36 8.98 0.54
CA GLU A 28 8.13 9.57 1.02
C GLU A 28 6.97 8.76 0.43
N GLN A 29 6.12 8.20 1.29
CA GLN A 29 5.09 7.27 0.85
C GLN A 29 3.97 8.07 0.18
N VAL A 30 3.95 8.05 -1.15
CA VAL A 30 2.99 8.81 -1.98
C VAL A 30 1.55 8.52 -1.57
N LEU A 31 1.22 7.26 -1.31
CA LEU A 31 -0.04 6.84 -0.70
C LEU A 31 0.20 6.20 0.68
N SER A 32 -0.68 6.50 1.63
CA SER A 32 -0.90 5.69 2.83
C SER A 32 -2.25 5.00 2.79
N PHE A 33 -2.34 3.82 3.39
CA PHE A 33 -3.53 2.99 3.42
C PHE A 33 -3.88 2.66 4.88
N SER A 34 -5.14 2.78 5.27
CA SER A 34 -5.60 2.41 6.62
C SER A 34 -6.99 1.75 6.59
N ASN A 35 -7.42 1.19 7.73
CA ASN A 35 -8.74 0.56 7.88
C ASN A 35 -9.04 -0.56 6.86
N ALA A 36 -7.99 -1.23 6.37
CA ALA A 36 -8.09 -2.22 5.28
C ALA A 36 -8.70 -3.56 5.75
N VAL A 37 -9.92 -3.84 5.28
CA VAL A 37 -10.71 -5.05 5.60
C VAL A 37 -11.25 -5.71 4.33
N VAL A 38 -11.06 -7.03 4.20
CA VAL A 38 -11.83 -7.88 3.28
C VAL A 38 -13.02 -8.43 4.05
N LYS A 39 -14.23 -8.01 3.68
CA LYS A 39 -15.49 -8.51 4.24
C LYS A 39 -15.98 -9.70 3.42
N LEU A 40 -15.74 -10.90 3.95
CA LEU A 40 -16.12 -12.17 3.35
C LEU A 40 -17.64 -12.35 3.40
N GLY A 41 -18.21 -12.87 2.31
CA GLY A 41 -19.60 -13.32 2.29
C GLY A 41 -19.77 -14.70 2.97
N PRO A 42 -21.01 -15.25 2.97
CA PRO A 42 -21.30 -16.59 3.44
C PRO A 42 -20.34 -17.66 2.86
N PRO A 43 -20.18 -18.84 3.49
CA PRO A 43 -19.23 -19.87 3.02
C PRO A 43 -19.41 -20.30 1.55
N SER A 44 -20.65 -20.28 1.04
CA SER A 44 -20.98 -20.55 -0.37
C SER A 44 -20.67 -19.41 -1.33
N SER A 45 -20.36 -18.20 -0.84
CA SER A 45 -20.05 -17.04 -1.67
C SER A 45 -18.63 -17.11 -2.21
N LYS A 46 -18.53 -17.03 -3.55
CA LYS A 46 -17.29 -16.79 -4.28
C LYS A 46 -16.93 -15.30 -4.43
N VAL A 47 -17.73 -14.42 -3.82
CA VAL A 47 -17.59 -12.97 -3.88
C VAL A 47 -17.42 -12.39 -2.47
N ALA A 48 -16.57 -11.38 -2.35
CA ALA A 48 -16.39 -10.54 -1.17
C ALA A 48 -16.18 -9.09 -1.59
N SER A 49 -16.32 -8.17 -0.64
CA SER A 49 -15.98 -6.75 -0.83
C SER A 49 -14.77 -6.39 0.03
N ALA A 50 -13.87 -5.55 -0.47
CA ALA A 50 -12.78 -4.99 0.30
C ALA A 50 -12.92 -3.47 0.44
N TYR A 51 -12.64 -3.00 1.65
CA TYR A 51 -12.84 -1.64 2.15
C TYR A 51 -11.52 -1.14 2.75
N LEU A 52 -11.22 0.15 2.57
CA LEU A 52 -10.04 0.81 3.12
C LEU A 52 -10.12 2.33 2.93
N ASP A 53 -9.35 3.06 3.72
CA ASP A 53 -9.06 4.49 3.49
C ASP A 53 -7.71 4.63 2.76
N ILE A 54 -7.65 5.53 1.77
CA ILE A 54 -6.45 5.81 0.96
C ILE A 54 -6.19 7.31 0.94
N SER A 55 -5.05 7.75 1.48
CA SER A 55 -4.66 9.16 1.56
C SER A 55 -3.43 9.42 0.67
N ASN A 56 -3.49 10.43 -0.20
CA ASN A 56 -2.39 10.83 -1.07
C ASN A 56 -1.62 12.01 -0.46
N HIS A 57 -0.34 11.81 -0.18
CA HIS A 57 0.54 12.81 0.46
C HIS A 57 1.30 13.67 -0.55
N SER A 58 1.27 13.32 -1.84
CA SER A 58 1.97 14.04 -2.90
C SER A 58 1.20 15.25 -3.43
N ASP A 59 1.89 16.10 -4.19
CA ASP A 59 1.36 17.28 -4.89
C ASP A 59 0.79 16.95 -6.29
N SER A 60 0.57 15.66 -6.58
CA SER A 60 0.04 15.17 -7.86
C SER A 60 -1.05 14.12 -7.64
N ASP A 61 -2.01 14.04 -8.56
CA ASP A 61 -3.04 13.01 -8.54
C ASP A 61 -2.42 11.62 -8.79
N CYS A 62 -2.93 10.62 -8.10
CA CYS A 62 -2.42 9.24 -8.12
C CYS A 62 -3.51 8.33 -8.71
N VAL A 63 -3.22 7.69 -9.85
CA VAL A 63 -4.20 6.94 -10.66
C VAL A 63 -3.91 5.44 -10.56
N ILE A 64 -4.77 4.71 -9.87
CA ILE A 64 -4.71 3.24 -9.76
C ILE A 64 -5.64 2.65 -10.84
N ASP A 65 -5.07 1.88 -11.76
CA ASP A 65 -5.76 1.30 -12.93
C ASP A 65 -5.96 -0.22 -12.83
N LYS A 66 -5.17 -0.87 -11.97
CA LYS A 66 -5.18 -2.33 -11.82
C LYS A 66 -4.96 -2.76 -10.38
N PHE A 67 -5.69 -3.79 -10.00
CA PHE A 67 -5.55 -4.48 -8.72
C PHE A 67 -5.17 -5.94 -8.99
N SER A 68 -4.32 -6.53 -8.14
CA SER A 68 -3.96 -7.95 -8.23
C SER A 68 -4.10 -8.59 -6.85
N PHE A 69 -4.78 -9.73 -6.77
CA PHE A 69 -4.97 -10.43 -5.50
C PHE A 69 -4.83 -11.95 -5.68
N PRO A 70 -3.82 -12.60 -5.08
CA PRO A 70 -3.56 -14.03 -5.30
C PRO A 70 -4.72 -14.98 -4.94
N ASN A 71 -5.58 -14.60 -3.99
CA ASN A 71 -6.71 -15.43 -3.55
C ASN A 71 -8.02 -15.11 -4.30
N SER A 72 -7.96 -14.50 -5.50
CA SER A 72 -9.12 -14.29 -6.37
C SER A 72 -8.72 -14.31 -7.85
N GLN A 73 -9.62 -14.65 -8.77
CA GLN A 73 -9.31 -14.53 -10.19
C GLN A 73 -9.35 -13.07 -10.68
N ARG A 74 -10.22 -12.23 -10.09
CA ARG A 74 -10.41 -10.83 -10.50
C ARG A 74 -10.70 -9.93 -9.30
N VAL A 75 -10.19 -8.71 -9.40
CA VAL A 75 -10.51 -7.60 -8.49
C VAL A 75 -11.01 -6.45 -9.37
N GLU A 76 -12.20 -5.93 -9.07
CA GLU A 76 -12.83 -4.85 -9.81
C GLU A 76 -13.13 -3.68 -8.87
N PHE A 77 -12.90 -2.44 -9.29
CA PHE A 77 -13.29 -1.26 -8.53
C PHE A 77 -14.75 -0.89 -8.84
N HIS A 78 -15.59 -0.86 -7.80
CA HIS A 78 -17.03 -0.65 -7.91
C HIS A 78 -17.49 0.56 -7.11
N GLU A 79 -18.55 1.19 -7.57
CA GLU A 79 -19.25 2.28 -6.90
C GLU A 79 -20.74 1.98 -6.83
N SER A 80 -21.30 2.02 -5.63
CA SER A 80 -22.74 1.89 -5.40
C SER A 80 -23.39 3.25 -5.65
N ILE A 81 -24.35 3.32 -6.57
CA ILE A 81 -25.10 4.54 -6.86
C ILE A 81 -26.60 4.31 -6.68
N ILE A 82 -27.29 5.25 -6.04
CA ILE A 82 -28.77 5.26 -5.99
C ILE A 82 -29.27 5.88 -7.30
N HIS A 83 -30.15 5.16 -8.00
CA HIS A 83 -30.73 5.63 -9.24
C HIS A 83 -32.18 5.13 -9.37
N LEU A 84 -33.14 6.06 -9.31
CA LEU A 84 -34.58 5.78 -9.30
C LEU A 84 -34.96 4.84 -8.14
N ASP A 85 -34.58 5.23 -6.92
CA ASP A 85 -34.78 4.52 -5.65
C ASP A 85 -34.24 3.07 -5.57
N MET A 86 -33.48 2.65 -6.58
CA MET A 86 -32.76 1.37 -6.62
C MET A 86 -31.25 1.60 -6.51
N MET A 87 -30.57 0.78 -5.71
CA MET A 87 -29.11 0.70 -5.75
C MET A 87 -28.66 -0.01 -7.04
N LYS A 88 -27.70 0.61 -7.74
CA LYS A 88 -27.00 0.02 -8.88
C LYS A 88 -25.51 -0.02 -8.60
N MET A 89 -24.88 -1.12 -8.99
CA MET A 89 -23.42 -1.29 -8.95
C MET A 89 -22.83 -0.80 -10.27
N ARG A 90 -21.83 0.08 -10.20
CA ARG A 90 -21.10 0.59 -11.36
C ARG A 90 -19.65 0.17 -11.27
N VAL A 91 -19.16 -0.56 -12.28
CA VAL A 91 -17.73 -0.82 -12.43
C VAL A 91 -17.03 0.44 -12.92
N ASN A 92 -16.03 0.89 -12.17
CA ASN A 92 -15.18 2.03 -12.50
C ASN A 92 -13.79 1.50 -12.89
N LYS A 93 -13.22 2.01 -13.99
CA LYS A 93 -11.92 1.52 -14.50
C LYS A 93 -10.75 1.90 -13.59
N ASN A 94 -10.72 3.16 -13.17
CA ASN A 94 -9.60 3.74 -12.43
C ASN A 94 -10.10 4.27 -11.08
N LEU A 95 -9.29 4.09 -10.05
CA LEU A 95 -9.42 4.73 -8.74
C LEU A 95 -8.42 5.89 -8.70
N VAL A 96 -8.93 7.12 -8.66
CA VAL A 96 -8.10 8.34 -8.60
C VAL A 96 -8.11 8.87 -7.18
N VAL A 97 -6.91 9.08 -6.61
CA VAL A 97 -6.71 9.78 -5.33
C VAL A 97 -6.07 11.12 -5.64
N LEU A 98 -6.83 12.21 -5.53
CA LEU A 98 -6.35 13.56 -5.86
C LEU A 98 -5.21 14.00 -4.94
N ALA A 99 -4.37 14.91 -5.40
CA ALA A 99 -3.27 15.49 -4.62
C ALA A 99 -3.75 16.01 -3.25
N LYS A 100 -3.04 15.63 -2.17
CA LYS A 100 -3.37 15.96 -0.77
C LYS A 100 -4.80 15.59 -0.32
N GLN A 101 -5.49 14.67 -1.00
CA GLN A 101 -6.85 14.21 -0.64
C GLN A 101 -6.85 12.78 -0.10
N GLU A 102 -7.95 12.43 0.57
CA GLU A 102 -8.28 11.07 1.01
C GLU A 102 -9.53 10.58 0.27
N ILE A 103 -9.56 9.29 -0.04
CA ILE A 103 -10.75 8.58 -0.51
C ILE A 103 -11.03 7.39 0.40
N LYS A 104 -12.30 7.23 0.76
CA LYS A 104 -12.80 6.09 1.53
C LYS A 104 -13.46 5.07 0.60
N LEU A 105 -13.11 3.81 0.77
CA LEU A 105 -13.82 2.68 0.18
C LEU A 105 -14.60 2.00 1.31
N GLU A 106 -15.92 2.12 1.30
CA GLU A 106 -16.82 1.81 2.40
C GLU A 106 -18.13 1.13 1.92
N PRO A 107 -18.86 0.41 2.79
CA PRO A 107 -20.15 -0.18 2.45
C PRO A 107 -21.15 0.85 1.93
N LEU A 108 -21.96 0.46 0.94
CA LEU A 108 -22.92 1.32 0.23
C LEU A 108 -22.30 2.50 -0.56
N GLY A 109 -20.96 2.61 -0.59
CA GLY A 109 -20.22 3.55 -1.41
C GLY A 109 -19.31 2.85 -2.43
N LYS A 110 -18.07 3.34 -2.51
CA LYS A 110 -16.99 2.78 -3.33
C LYS A 110 -16.34 1.59 -2.65
N HIS A 111 -15.94 0.56 -3.39
CA HIS A 111 -15.27 -0.61 -2.82
C HIS A 111 -14.56 -1.44 -3.90
N LEU A 112 -13.71 -2.38 -3.49
CA LEU A 112 -13.21 -3.41 -4.39
C LEU A 112 -14.10 -4.65 -4.31
N MET A 113 -14.56 -5.16 -5.45
CA MET A 113 -15.26 -6.44 -5.56
C MET A 113 -14.26 -7.53 -5.91
N LEU A 114 -14.14 -8.54 -5.05
CA LEU A 114 -13.26 -9.70 -5.23
C LEU A 114 -14.08 -10.85 -5.80
N ILE A 115 -13.71 -11.37 -6.97
CA ILE A 115 -14.53 -12.29 -7.76
C ILE A 115 -13.78 -13.60 -8.01
N GLU A 116 -14.50 -14.72 -7.85
CA GLU A 116 -13.95 -16.08 -7.84
C GLU A 116 -12.82 -16.22 -6.80
N LEU A 117 -13.18 -15.98 -5.54
CA LEU A 117 -12.30 -16.15 -4.39
C LEU A 117 -11.90 -17.62 -4.18
N ASP A 118 -10.63 -17.80 -3.84
CA ASP A 118 -10.11 -19.04 -3.26
C ASP A 118 -10.74 -19.26 -1.87
N PRO A 119 -11.38 -20.42 -1.61
CA PRO A 119 -11.93 -20.75 -0.29
C PRO A 119 -10.92 -20.63 0.86
N LEU A 120 -9.62 -20.89 0.61
CA LEU A 120 -8.55 -20.87 1.62
C LEU A 120 -8.37 -19.52 2.32
N ILE A 121 -8.86 -18.42 1.73
CA ILE A 121 -8.86 -17.09 2.38
C ILE A 121 -9.57 -17.10 3.75
N ARG A 122 -10.53 -18.01 3.94
CA ARG A 122 -11.30 -18.16 5.19
C ARG A 122 -10.49 -18.78 6.32
N GLU A 123 -9.31 -19.32 6.03
CA GLU A 123 -8.37 -19.88 7.00
C GLU A 123 -7.26 -18.88 7.36
N THR A 124 -7.20 -17.72 6.68
CA THR A 124 -6.18 -16.69 6.90
C THR A 124 -6.75 -15.44 7.57
N HIS A 125 -6.05 -14.92 8.58
CA HIS A 125 -6.45 -13.71 9.32
C HIS A 125 -6.24 -12.41 8.52
N SER A 126 -5.37 -12.45 7.51
CA SER A 126 -5.05 -11.33 6.64
C SER A 126 -4.66 -11.80 5.25
N SER A 127 -4.71 -10.87 4.30
CA SER A 127 -4.47 -11.10 2.88
C SER A 127 -3.88 -9.84 2.24
N LYS A 128 -3.01 -10.00 1.23
CA LYS A 128 -2.36 -8.87 0.55
C LYS A 128 -2.99 -8.62 -0.82
N ILE A 129 -3.48 -7.40 -1.06
CA ILE A 129 -3.92 -6.93 -2.37
C ILE A 129 -2.87 -5.94 -2.88
N ILE A 130 -2.46 -6.09 -4.14
CA ILE A 130 -1.48 -5.23 -4.79
C ILE A 130 -2.22 -4.20 -5.64
N PHE A 131 -1.93 -2.93 -5.40
CA PHE A 131 -2.46 -1.78 -6.13
C PHE A 131 -1.39 -1.33 -7.12
N HIS A 132 -1.70 -1.37 -8.41
CA HIS A 132 -0.83 -0.87 -9.46
C HIS A 132 -1.34 0.49 -9.93
N SER A 133 -0.42 1.44 -10.08
CA SER A 133 -0.72 2.76 -10.63
C SER A 133 0.09 3.03 -11.89
N GLU A 134 -0.55 3.79 -12.78
CA GLU A 134 0.06 4.40 -13.96
C GLU A 134 1.21 5.37 -13.61
N ASN A 135 1.15 6.05 -12.45
CA ASN A 135 2.00 7.22 -12.17
C ASN A 135 2.57 7.36 -10.73
N CYS A 136 2.02 6.69 -9.72
CA CYS A 136 2.50 6.76 -8.33
C CYS A 136 3.15 5.46 -7.81
N GLY A 137 3.24 4.41 -8.63
CA GLY A 137 4.00 3.18 -8.33
C GLY A 137 3.13 1.95 -8.04
N THR A 138 3.64 1.04 -7.20
CA THR A 138 2.92 -0.20 -6.81
C THR A 138 2.91 -0.32 -5.29
N PHE A 139 1.75 -0.65 -4.72
CA PHE A 139 1.53 -0.68 -3.28
C PHE A 139 1.01 -2.05 -2.83
N ASP A 140 1.75 -2.68 -1.92
CA ASP A 140 1.37 -3.93 -1.26
C ASP A 140 0.54 -3.61 -0.02
N VAL A 141 -0.78 -3.72 -0.11
CA VAL A 141 -1.69 -3.37 1.00
C VAL A 141 -2.16 -4.64 1.70
N VAL A 142 -1.97 -4.71 3.02
CA VAL A 142 -2.41 -5.83 3.85
C VAL A 142 -3.79 -5.52 4.41
N PHE A 143 -4.75 -6.38 4.12
CA PHE A 143 -6.11 -6.35 4.62
C PHE A 143 -6.29 -7.38 5.74
N LYS A 144 -7.08 -7.04 6.75
CA LYS A 144 -7.63 -8.00 7.70
C LYS A 144 -8.80 -8.73 7.04
N ASN A 145 -8.87 -10.05 7.19
CA ASN A 145 -10.02 -10.82 6.72
C ASN A 145 -11.09 -10.87 7.82
N GLU A 146 -12.32 -10.50 7.47
CA GLU A 146 -13.46 -10.49 8.39
C GLU A 146 -14.63 -11.29 7.82
N HIS A 147 -15.21 -12.15 8.65
CA HIS A 147 -16.43 -12.92 8.38
C HIS A 147 -17.67 -12.11 8.76
#